data_AF-A0A931JYQ8-F1
#
_entry.id   AF-A0A931JYQ8-F1
#
_cell.length_a   1.000
_cell.length_b   1.000
_cell.length_c   1.000
_cell.angle_alpha   90.00
_cell.angle_beta   90.00
_cell.angle_gamma   90.00
#
_symmetry.space_group_name_H-M   'P 1'
#
loop_
_entity.id
_entity.type
_entity.pdbx_description
1 polymer ?
#
loop_
_entity_poly.entity_id
_entity_poly.type
_entity_poly.pdbx_seq_one_letter_code
_entity_poly.pdbx_strand_id
1 'polypeptide(L)'
;MKVHRLLAAALAATVAACATPAYELENPSCGPQATYPKFGRDGHQDTTYIVAVLAGRTPADAARLAFYNQAADDVWLRFSAPPVTLWGSVTDLGYRHRIIGVLHSLHGGDANDVARRRAALSAAIRDASPSDPDYFWTTGLTIHALGDAFAHTRPDGSAYGELYGHAFDGHAPDTIGLRPDLYIAYVETLFDALAVAPERDRSGLEAYIAEIRALGAADPDRYTHAIRSARAAMDPGPMLDCRTLAGRLTMDEVSDHLRTLEARF
;
A
#
# COMPACT_ATOMS: atom_id res chain seq x y z
N MET A 1 20.29 -33.50 -21.09
CA MET A 1 18.92 -33.00 -21.37
C MET A 1 17.85 -33.32 -20.32
N LYS A 2 18.00 -34.30 -19.40
CA LYS A 2 16.95 -34.62 -18.41
C LYS A 2 16.96 -33.74 -17.13
N VAL A 3 18.10 -33.13 -16.79
CA VAL A 3 18.26 -32.33 -15.55
C VAL A 3 17.52 -30.98 -15.59
N HIS A 4 17.47 -30.32 -16.76
CA HIS A 4 16.77 -29.02 -16.90
C HIS A 4 15.25 -29.12 -16.74
N ARG A 5 14.63 -30.27 -17.07
CA ARG A 5 13.18 -30.45 -16.92
C ARG A 5 12.76 -30.68 -15.47
N LEU A 6 13.61 -31.29 -14.65
CA LEU A 6 13.35 -31.51 -13.23
C LEU A 6 13.49 -30.22 -12.41
N LEU A 7 14.48 -29.36 -12.74
CA LEU A 7 14.63 -28.03 -12.13
C LEU A 7 13.47 -27.09 -12.47
N ALA A 8 13.02 -27.08 -13.73
CA ALA A 8 11.86 -26.28 -14.14
C ALA A 8 10.55 -26.73 -13.47
N ALA A 9 10.35 -28.04 -13.30
CA ALA A 9 9.18 -28.58 -12.62
C ALA A 9 9.18 -28.31 -11.10
N ALA A 10 10.35 -28.35 -10.46
CA ALA A 10 10.49 -28.03 -9.04
C ALA A 10 10.27 -26.54 -8.74
N LEU A 11 10.74 -25.63 -9.61
CA LEU A 11 10.41 -24.20 -9.54
C LEU A 11 8.92 -23.95 -9.78
N ALA A 12 8.31 -24.61 -10.78
CA ALA A 12 6.88 -24.42 -11.07
C ALA A 12 5.96 -24.89 -9.93
N ALA A 13 6.29 -26.01 -9.27
CA ALA A 13 5.49 -26.55 -8.16
C ALA A 13 5.63 -25.74 -6.86
N THR A 14 6.78 -25.12 -6.60
CA THR A 14 6.98 -24.22 -5.45
C THR A 14 6.31 -22.85 -5.64
N VAL A 15 6.24 -22.35 -6.88
CA VAL A 15 5.50 -21.12 -7.20
C VAL A 15 3.98 -21.33 -7.06
N ALA A 16 3.45 -22.48 -7.45
CA ALA A 16 2.01 -22.77 -7.38
C ALA A 16 1.46 -22.96 -5.97
N ALA A 17 2.23 -23.52 -5.03
CA ALA A 17 1.79 -23.71 -3.64
C ALA A 17 1.79 -22.40 -2.81
N CYS A 18 2.44 -21.35 -3.32
CA CYS A 18 2.35 -19.98 -2.78
C CYS A 18 1.39 -19.09 -3.58
N ALA A 19 0.64 -19.65 -4.54
CA ALA A 19 -0.14 -18.89 -5.52
C ALA A 19 -1.59 -18.60 -5.10
N THR A 20 -2.05 -19.04 -3.92
CA THR A 20 -3.31 -18.50 -3.39
C THR A 20 -3.07 -17.01 -3.13
N PRO A 21 -3.75 -16.11 -3.85
CA PRO A 21 -3.46 -14.70 -3.73
C PRO A 21 -3.77 -14.24 -2.31
N ALA A 22 -2.84 -13.51 -1.68
CA ALA A 22 -2.99 -13.06 -0.29
C ALA A 22 -4.32 -12.32 -0.08
N TYR A 23 -4.79 -11.61 -1.10
CA TYR A 23 -6.06 -10.87 -1.06
C TYR A 23 -7.30 -11.74 -0.78
N GLU A 24 -7.31 -13.05 -1.08
CA GLU A 24 -8.50 -13.89 -0.81
C GLU A 24 -8.58 -14.34 0.64
N LEU A 25 -7.44 -14.48 1.32
CA LEU A 25 -7.35 -15.08 2.65
C LEU A 25 -7.10 -14.04 3.75
N GLU A 26 -6.50 -12.91 3.41
CA GLU A 26 -5.93 -12.01 4.40
C GLU A 26 -6.76 -10.72 4.52
N ASN A 27 -7.49 -10.32 3.48
CA ASN A 27 -8.23 -9.06 3.38
C ASN A 27 -9.59 -9.08 4.14
N PRO A 28 -9.90 -8.13 5.06
CA PRO A 28 -11.10 -8.16 5.90
C PRO A 28 -12.38 -8.02 5.08
N SER A 29 -12.26 -7.36 3.94
CA SER A 29 -13.34 -7.09 3.04
C SER A 29 -13.63 -8.30 2.14
N CYS A 30 -12.76 -9.31 2.07
CA CYS A 30 -12.93 -10.45 1.18
C CYS A 30 -13.48 -11.71 1.87
N GLY A 31 -13.46 -11.75 3.20
CA GLY A 31 -13.91 -12.88 3.98
C GLY A 31 -13.30 -12.94 5.39
N PRO A 32 -13.43 -14.07 6.09
CA PRO A 32 -12.80 -14.29 7.39
C PRO A 32 -11.28 -14.11 7.31
N GLN A 33 -10.71 -13.32 8.21
CA GLN A 33 -9.28 -13.01 8.20
C GLN A 33 -8.42 -14.20 8.65
N ALA A 34 -7.28 -14.40 7.97
CA ALA A 34 -6.18 -15.18 8.51
C ALA A 34 -5.56 -14.51 9.75
N THR A 35 -5.10 -15.32 10.71
CA THR A 35 -4.53 -14.84 12.00
C THR A 35 -3.24 -14.03 11.81
N TYR A 36 -2.49 -14.25 10.73
CA TYR A 36 -1.21 -13.61 10.43
C TYR A 36 -1.16 -13.19 8.95
N PRO A 37 -1.56 -11.95 8.61
CA PRO A 37 -1.45 -11.46 7.23
C PRO A 37 0.03 -11.24 6.86
N LYS A 38 0.34 -11.40 5.57
CA LYS A 38 1.64 -11.08 4.98
C LYS A 38 1.75 -9.56 4.75
N PHE A 39 2.99 -9.07 4.66
CA PHE A 39 3.34 -7.70 4.21
C PHE A 39 2.76 -6.52 4.98
N GLY A 40 2.66 -6.57 6.31
CA GLY A 40 2.41 -5.35 7.10
C GLY A 40 1.09 -4.63 6.79
N ARG A 41 0.06 -5.41 6.42
CA ARG A 41 -1.30 -4.99 6.03
C ARG A 41 -1.94 -3.90 6.90
N ASP A 42 -1.54 -3.81 8.16
CA ASP A 42 -2.07 -2.81 9.09
C ASP A 42 -1.70 -1.38 8.65
N GLY A 43 -0.46 -1.18 8.18
CA GLY A 43 0.05 0.12 7.72
C GLY A 43 -0.55 0.59 6.39
N HIS A 44 -0.90 -0.34 5.51
CA HIS A 44 -1.55 -0.03 4.24
C HIS A 44 -3.06 -0.16 4.34
N GLN A 45 -3.57 -1.39 4.39
CA GLN A 45 -4.99 -1.65 4.25
C GLN A 45 -5.84 -1.06 5.37
N ASP A 46 -5.56 -1.42 6.63
CA ASP A 46 -6.42 -1.05 7.75
C ASP A 46 -6.34 0.45 8.02
N THR A 47 -5.14 1.03 7.92
CA THR A 47 -4.93 2.48 7.98
C THR A 47 -5.76 3.21 6.92
N THR A 48 -5.70 2.79 5.65
CA THR A 48 -6.48 3.43 4.58
C THR A 48 -7.97 3.34 4.83
N TYR A 49 -8.46 2.21 5.34
CA TYR A 49 -9.87 2.10 5.69
C TYR A 49 -10.27 3.08 6.78
N ILE A 50 -9.55 3.07 7.91
CA ILE A 50 -9.81 3.95 9.07
C ILE A 50 -9.83 5.40 8.61
N VAL A 51 -8.78 5.82 7.90
CA VAL A 51 -8.62 7.20 7.44
C VAL A 51 -9.69 7.58 6.42
N ALA A 52 -10.06 6.69 5.50
CA ALA A 52 -11.13 6.96 4.53
C ALA A 52 -12.50 7.14 5.21
N VAL A 53 -12.85 6.31 6.19
CA VAL A 53 -14.10 6.46 6.96
C VAL A 53 -14.09 7.78 7.74
N LEU A 54 -13.01 8.07 8.46
CA LEU A 54 -12.85 9.35 9.18
C LEU A 54 -12.89 10.55 8.22
N ALA A 55 -12.38 10.41 7.00
CA ALA A 55 -12.45 11.43 5.96
C ALA A 55 -13.85 11.61 5.35
N GLY A 56 -14.88 10.89 5.83
CA GLY A 56 -16.27 11.02 5.38
C GLY A 56 -16.63 10.11 4.21
N ARG A 57 -15.77 9.15 3.83
CA ARG A 57 -16.11 8.15 2.80
C ARG A 57 -17.05 7.11 3.37
N THR A 58 -17.91 6.54 2.52
CA THR A 58 -18.76 5.44 2.94
C THR A 58 -17.92 4.20 3.29
N PRO A 59 -18.39 3.33 4.21
CA PRO A 59 -17.71 2.07 4.51
C PRO A 59 -17.43 1.20 3.26
N ALA A 60 -18.28 1.28 2.24
CA ALA A 60 -18.09 0.57 0.97
C ALA A 60 -16.95 1.16 0.13
N ASP A 61 -16.84 2.49 0.06
CA ASP A 61 -15.77 3.16 -0.67
C ASP A 61 -14.43 2.99 0.04
N ALA A 62 -14.42 3.11 1.38
CA ALA A 62 -13.26 2.84 2.22
C ALA A 62 -12.76 1.40 2.02
N ALA A 63 -13.66 0.42 1.95
CA ALA A 63 -13.30 -0.98 1.70
C ALA A 63 -12.60 -1.16 0.35
N ARG A 64 -13.10 -0.53 -0.72
CA ARG A 64 -12.51 -0.62 -2.07
C ARG A 64 -11.17 0.08 -2.16
N LEU A 65 -11.03 1.28 -1.59
CA LEU A 65 -9.75 2.00 -1.55
C LEU A 65 -8.71 1.20 -0.76
N ALA A 66 -9.08 0.67 0.41
CA ALA A 66 -8.22 -0.18 1.22
C ALA A 66 -7.81 -1.46 0.50
N PHE A 67 -8.74 -2.11 -0.21
CA PHE A 67 -8.44 -3.28 -1.04
C PHE A 67 -7.37 -2.96 -2.10
N TYR A 68 -7.56 -1.91 -2.90
CA TYR A 68 -6.62 -1.58 -3.98
C TYR A 68 -5.29 -1.04 -3.46
N ASN A 69 -5.27 -0.40 -2.30
CA ASN A 69 -4.03 -0.05 -1.60
C ASN A 69 -3.18 -1.29 -1.31
N GLN A 70 -3.79 -2.36 -0.79
CA GLN A 70 -3.09 -3.60 -0.48
C GLN A 70 -2.82 -4.47 -1.73
N ALA A 71 -3.62 -4.33 -2.78
CA ALA A 71 -3.49 -5.13 -4.00
C ALA A 71 -2.13 -4.96 -4.71
N ALA A 72 -1.45 -3.83 -4.49
CA ALA A 72 -0.08 -3.61 -4.95
C ALA A 72 0.89 -4.69 -4.41
N ASP A 73 0.72 -5.12 -3.16
CA ASP A 73 1.50 -6.19 -2.54
C ASP A 73 0.89 -7.58 -2.78
N ASP A 74 -0.45 -7.69 -2.70
CA ASP A 74 -1.14 -8.98 -2.70
C ASP A 74 -1.21 -9.65 -4.07
N VAL A 75 -1.20 -8.87 -5.17
CA VAL A 75 -1.08 -9.41 -6.54
C VAL A 75 0.40 -9.65 -6.85
N TRP A 76 0.96 -10.52 -6.01
CA TRP A 76 2.38 -10.76 -5.80
C TRP A 76 3.21 -10.72 -7.08
N LEU A 77 2.93 -11.62 -8.03
CA LEU A 77 3.78 -11.78 -9.22
C LEU A 77 3.83 -10.54 -10.13
N ARG A 78 2.79 -9.69 -10.13
CA ARG A 78 2.68 -8.58 -11.08
C ARG A 78 3.15 -7.26 -10.48
N PHE A 79 2.79 -7.00 -9.23
CA PHE A 79 2.92 -5.65 -8.67
C PHE A 79 3.77 -5.58 -7.42
N SER A 80 4.03 -6.69 -6.72
CA SER A 80 4.85 -6.63 -5.51
C SER A 80 6.33 -6.44 -5.82
N ALA A 81 7.02 -5.62 -5.02
CA ALA A 81 8.40 -5.27 -5.25
C ALA A 81 9.38 -6.47 -5.35
N PRO A 82 9.38 -7.47 -4.46
CA PRO A 82 10.37 -8.55 -4.52
C PRO A 82 10.33 -9.38 -5.80
N PRO A 83 9.20 -9.94 -6.26
CA PRO A 83 9.16 -10.71 -7.50
C PRO A 83 9.45 -9.84 -8.73
N VAL A 84 8.92 -8.62 -8.79
CA VAL A 84 9.14 -7.71 -9.93
C VAL A 84 10.60 -7.26 -10.01
N THR A 85 11.27 -7.09 -8.87
CA THR A 85 12.73 -6.85 -8.85
C THR A 85 13.48 -7.99 -9.53
N LEU A 86 13.09 -9.25 -9.28
CA LEU A 86 13.78 -10.40 -9.88
C LEU A 86 13.48 -10.55 -11.37
N TRP A 87 12.21 -10.66 -11.75
CA TRP A 87 11.85 -10.95 -13.14
C TRP A 87 11.93 -9.71 -14.03
N GLY A 88 11.56 -8.53 -13.53
CA GLY A 88 11.59 -7.28 -14.29
C GLY A 88 13.01 -6.83 -14.63
N SER A 89 14.01 -7.15 -13.79
CA SER A 89 15.41 -6.87 -14.07
C SER A 89 15.95 -7.61 -15.30
N VAL A 90 15.30 -8.70 -15.73
CA VAL A 90 15.73 -9.50 -16.87
C VAL A 90 14.83 -9.34 -18.09
N THR A 91 13.59 -8.84 -17.95
CA THR A 91 12.64 -8.74 -19.06
C THR A 91 12.24 -7.30 -19.43
N ASP A 92 12.00 -6.43 -18.46
CA ASP A 92 11.49 -5.07 -18.69
C ASP A 92 11.90 -4.13 -17.55
N LEU A 93 13.03 -3.43 -17.77
CA LEU A 93 13.56 -2.46 -16.82
C LEU A 93 12.62 -1.26 -16.61
N GLY A 94 11.82 -0.90 -17.62
CA GLY A 94 10.85 0.18 -17.50
C GLY A 94 9.69 -0.22 -16.60
N TYR A 95 9.16 -1.43 -16.75
CA TYR A 95 8.11 -1.94 -15.86
C TYR A 95 8.62 -2.10 -14.44
N ARG A 96 9.83 -2.64 -14.29
CA ARG A 96 10.50 -2.71 -12.99
C ARG A 96 10.59 -1.33 -12.35
N HIS A 97 11.06 -0.30 -13.07
CA HIS A 97 11.11 1.06 -12.55
C HIS A 97 9.74 1.56 -12.08
N ARG A 98 8.69 1.35 -12.87
CA ARG A 98 7.33 1.76 -12.51
C ARG A 98 6.83 1.06 -11.25
N ILE A 99 7.08 -0.23 -11.09
CA ILE A 99 6.67 -0.93 -9.87
C ILE A 99 7.54 -0.52 -8.67
N ILE A 100 8.86 -0.57 -8.79
CA ILE A 100 9.77 -0.38 -7.66
C ILE A 100 9.92 1.11 -7.32
N GLY A 101 10.26 1.93 -8.31
CA GLY A 101 10.54 3.35 -8.14
C GLY A 101 9.29 4.22 -8.06
N VAL A 102 8.17 3.85 -8.72
CA VAL A 102 6.93 4.65 -8.70
C VAL A 102 5.91 4.09 -7.70
N LEU A 103 5.41 2.87 -7.90
CA LEU A 103 4.38 2.28 -7.04
C LEU A 103 4.88 2.07 -5.61
N HIS A 104 6.07 1.51 -5.44
CA HIS A 104 6.67 1.28 -4.13
C HIS A 104 7.60 2.41 -3.66
N SER A 105 7.62 3.56 -4.34
CA SER A 105 8.39 4.74 -3.93
C SER A 105 9.87 4.51 -3.55
N LEU A 106 10.53 3.46 -4.04
CA LEU A 106 11.95 3.18 -3.83
C LEU A 106 12.80 3.95 -4.85
N HIS A 107 12.68 5.27 -4.92
CA HIS A 107 13.25 6.09 -6.00
C HIS A 107 14.67 6.65 -5.75
N GLY A 108 15.20 6.53 -4.53
CA GLY A 108 16.58 6.94 -4.22
C GLY A 108 16.84 8.46 -4.18
N GLY A 109 15.78 9.27 -4.28
CA GLY A 109 15.88 10.73 -4.29
C GLY A 109 16.19 11.32 -2.91
N ASP A 110 16.56 12.60 -2.90
CA ASP A 110 16.86 13.32 -1.66
C ASP A 110 15.59 13.74 -0.89
N ALA A 111 15.75 14.45 0.23
CA ALA A 111 14.63 14.90 1.03
C ALA A 111 13.66 15.85 0.28
N ASN A 112 14.16 16.64 -0.68
CA ASN A 112 13.31 17.51 -1.49
C ASN A 112 12.52 16.70 -2.52
N ASP A 113 13.14 15.67 -3.11
CA ASP A 113 12.45 14.73 -4.01
C ASP A 113 11.34 13.97 -3.28
N VAL A 114 11.61 13.49 -2.07
CA VAL A 114 10.61 12.83 -1.20
C VAL A 114 9.45 13.77 -0.89
N ALA A 115 9.74 15.02 -0.50
CA ALA A 115 8.71 16.01 -0.20
C ALA A 115 7.85 16.34 -1.44
N ARG A 116 8.48 16.55 -2.60
CA ARG A 116 7.81 16.81 -3.88
C ARG A 116 6.89 15.65 -4.25
N ARG A 117 7.38 14.42 -4.14
CA ARG A 117 6.61 13.22 -4.43
C ARG A 117 5.39 13.07 -3.50
N ARG A 118 5.56 13.22 -2.18
CA ARG A 118 4.44 13.15 -1.22
C ARG A 118 3.36 14.19 -1.52
N ALA A 119 3.76 15.42 -1.84
CA ALA A 119 2.84 16.48 -2.23
C ALA A 119 2.09 16.15 -3.54
N ALA A 120 2.79 15.66 -4.55
CA ALA A 120 2.21 15.29 -5.84
C ALA A 120 1.24 14.10 -5.73
N LEU A 121 1.58 13.07 -4.94
CA LEU A 121 0.73 11.91 -4.68
C LEU A 121 -0.51 12.29 -3.86
N SER A 122 -0.35 13.10 -2.81
CA SER A 122 -1.47 13.64 -2.03
C SER A 122 -2.42 14.47 -2.91
N ALA A 123 -1.88 15.33 -3.78
CA ALA A 123 -2.67 16.08 -4.75
C ALA A 123 -3.40 15.15 -5.74
N ALA A 124 -2.73 14.12 -6.27
CA ALA A 124 -3.35 13.15 -7.17
C ALA A 124 -4.54 12.41 -6.53
N ILE A 125 -4.45 12.06 -5.24
CA ILE A 125 -5.56 11.46 -4.48
C ILE A 125 -6.72 12.46 -4.33
N ARG A 126 -6.40 13.70 -3.95
CA ARG A 126 -7.41 14.76 -3.75
C ARG A 126 -8.14 15.14 -5.03
N ASP A 127 -7.41 15.18 -6.14
CA ASP A 127 -7.93 15.59 -7.45
C ASP A 127 -8.66 14.45 -8.18
N ALA A 128 -8.59 13.21 -7.68
CA ALA A 128 -9.26 12.06 -8.27
C ALA A 128 -10.78 12.21 -8.19
N SER A 129 -11.47 11.97 -9.31
CA SER A 129 -12.93 12.07 -9.38
C SER A 129 -13.59 10.75 -8.99
N PRO A 130 -14.47 10.70 -7.97
CA PRO A 130 -15.25 9.50 -7.65
C PRO A 130 -16.20 9.04 -8.76
N SER A 131 -16.46 9.89 -9.77
CA SER A 131 -17.27 9.54 -10.94
C SER A 131 -16.47 8.79 -12.01
N ASP A 132 -15.13 8.74 -11.90
CA ASP A 132 -14.28 8.00 -12.82
C ASP A 132 -14.49 6.48 -12.61
N PRO A 133 -14.77 5.69 -13.66
CA PRO A 133 -14.90 4.23 -13.53
C PRO A 133 -13.67 3.56 -12.92
N ASP A 134 -12.50 4.15 -13.07
CA ASP A 134 -11.22 3.65 -12.59
C ASP A 134 -10.80 4.26 -11.24
N TYR A 135 -11.64 5.11 -10.64
CA TYR A 135 -11.36 5.84 -9.40
C TYR A 135 -10.76 4.96 -8.30
N PHE A 136 -11.40 3.84 -7.96
CA PHE A 136 -11.00 3.07 -6.79
C PHE A 136 -9.62 2.43 -6.93
N TRP A 137 -9.31 1.88 -8.11
CA TRP A 137 -8.04 1.18 -8.29
C TRP A 137 -6.89 2.16 -8.52
N THR A 138 -7.11 3.22 -9.30
CA THR A 138 -6.09 4.28 -9.50
C THR A 138 -5.81 5.02 -8.19
N THR A 139 -6.86 5.42 -7.46
CA THR A 139 -6.69 6.11 -6.17
C THR A 139 -6.10 5.18 -5.13
N GLY A 140 -6.56 3.93 -5.03
CA GLY A 140 -6.00 2.94 -4.10
C GLY A 140 -4.50 2.70 -4.30
N LEU A 141 -4.04 2.49 -5.54
CA LEU A 141 -2.62 2.35 -5.86
C LEU A 141 -1.82 3.65 -5.61
N THR A 142 -2.46 4.82 -5.77
CA THR A 142 -1.82 6.10 -5.44
C THR A 142 -1.67 6.28 -3.93
N ILE A 143 -2.64 5.83 -3.14
CA ILE A 143 -2.55 5.77 -1.67
C ILE A 143 -1.41 4.85 -1.24
N HIS A 144 -1.23 3.70 -1.91
CA HIS A 144 -0.10 2.80 -1.67
C HIS A 144 1.23 3.52 -1.88
N ALA A 145 1.41 4.14 -3.05
CA ALA A 145 2.62 4.89 -3.35
C ALA A 145 2.88 6.03 -2.35
N LEU A 146 1.82 6.67 -1.84
CA LEU A 146 1.93 7.69 -0.79
C LEU A 146 2.41 7.07 0.52
N GLY A 147 1.81 5.97 0.98
CA GLY A 147 2.23 5.23 2.17
C GLY A 147 3.70 4.82 2.09
N ASP A 148 4.10 4.23 0.98
CA ASP A 148 5.48 3.83 0.71
C ASP A 148 6.44 5.04 0.62
N ALA A 149 5.98 6.20 0.15
CA ALA A 149 6.79 7.42 0.17
C ALA A 149 7.05 7.95 1.59
N PHE A 150 6.25 7.57 2.59
CA PHE A 150 6.56 7.80 4.00
C PHE A 150 7.40 6.66 4.59
N ALA A 151 7.03 5.41 4.29
CA ALA A 151 7.69 4.23 4.83
C ALA A 151 9.14 4.11 4.34
N HIS A 152 9.41 4.34 3.06
CA HIS A 152 10.72 4.14 2.46
C HIS A 152 11.60 5.39 2.48
N THR A 153 11.55 6.12 3.58
CA THR A 153 12.43 7.26 3.86
C THR A 153 13.41 6.94 4.99
N ARG A 154 14.67 7.30 4.80
CA ARG A 154 15.75 7.17 5.79
C ARG A 154 15.66 8.27 6.86
N PRO A 155 16.39 8.14 7.98
CA PRO A 155 16.42 9.18 9.01
C PRO A 155 16.87 10.57 8.53
N ASP A 156 17.66 10.64 7.46
CA ASP A 156 18.10 11.89 6.83
C ASP A 156 17.08 12.51 5.86
N GLY A 157 15.93 11.86 5.67
CA GLY A 157 14.86 12.29 4.77
C GLY A 157 14.99 11.79 3.33
N SER A 158 16.08 11.10 2.96
CA SER A 158 16.25 10.54 1.61
C SER A 158 15.44 9.25 1.40
N ALA A 159 15.06 8.94 0.17
CA ALA A 159 14.36 7.69 -0.17
C ALA A 159 15.33 6.52 -0.34
N TYR A 160 14.90 5.31 0.02
CA TYR A 160 15.57 4.09 -0.44
C TYR A 160 15.54 4.00 -1.97
N GLY A 161 16.58 3.41 -2.57
CA GLY A 161 16.74 3.35 -4.03
C GLY A 161 16.34 2.01 -4.61
N GLU A 162 16.03 1.98 -5.91
CA GLU A 162 15.40 0.80 -6.52
C GLU A 162 16.28 -0.45 -6.53
N LEU A 163 17.60 -0.28 -6.58
CA LEU A 163 18.50 -1.42 -6.80
C LEU A 163 18.61 -2.30 -5.55
N TYR A 164 18.78 -1.67 -4.39
CA TYR A 164 18.98 -2.37 -3.12
C TYR A 164 17.79 -2.23 -2.17
N GLY A 165 16.84 -1.34 -2.50
CA GLY A 165 15.74 -0.98 -1.61
C GLY A 165 16.26 -0.64 -0.23
N HIS A 166 15.64 -1.25 0.76
CA HIS A 166 16.02 -1.23 2.16
C HIS A 166 16.63 -2.57 2.63
N ALA A 167 17.21 -3.37 1.74
CA ALA A 167 17.70 -4.71 2.06
C ALA A 167 18.66 -4.75 3.28
N PHE A 168 19.41 -3.68 3.54
CA PHE A 168 20.31 -3.56 4.68
C PHE A 168 19.61 -3.22 6.01
N ASP A 169 18.40 -2.67 5.94
CA ASP A 169 17.56 -2.31 7.09
C ASP A 169 16.43 -3.33 7.33
N GLY A 170 16.38 -4.40 6.53
CA GLY A 170 15.40 -5.48 6.63
C GLY A 170 13.96 -4.96 6.50
N HIS A 171 13.05 -5.49 7.32
CA HIS A 171 11.63 -5.11 7.29
C HIS A 171 11.28 -3.88 8.14
N ALA A 172 12.27 -3.22 8.73
CA ALA A 172 12.00 -2.08 9.61
C ALA A 172 11.28 -0.93 8.88
N PRO A 173 11.64 -0.57 7.63
CA PRO A 173 10.90 0.48 6.91
C PRO A 173 9.46 0.09 6.57
N ASP A 174 9.21 -1.20 6.29
CA ASP A 174 7.86 -1.75 6.01
C ASP A 174 6.94 -1.64 7.24
N THR A 175 7.53 -1.57 8.44
CA THR A 175 6.81 -1.44 9.71
C THR A 175 6.77 0.02 10.14
N ILE A 176 6.09 0.88 9.36
CA ILE A 176 6.05 2.33 9.60
C ILE A 176 5.57 2.72 11.01
N GLY A 177 4.79 1.87 11.68
CA GLY A 177 4.40 2.05 13.10
C GLY A 177 5.59 2.21 14.06
N LEU A 178 6.77 1.68 13.72
CA LEU A 178 8.00 1.89 14.50
C LEU A 178 8.56 3.33 14.39
N ARG A 179 7.99 4.14 13.51
CA ARG A 179 8.31 5.56 13.31
C ARG A 179 7.03 6.37 13.46
N PRO A 180 6.49 6.52 14.68
CA PRO A 180 5.20 7.14 14.95
C PRO A 180 5.00 8.48 14.25
N ASP A 181 6.02 9.34 14.24
CA ASP A 181 5.91 10.67 13.64
C ASP A 181 5.72 10.60 12.12
N LEU A 182 6.40 9.66 11.43
CA LEU A 182 6.19 9.43 10.00
C LEU A 182 4.82 8.81 9.72
N TYR A 183 4.38 7.86 10.56
CA TYR A 183 3.07 7.25 10.42
C TYR A 183 1.94 8.27 10.63
N ILE A 184 2.04 9.12 11.66
CA ILE A 184 1.07 10.19 11.93
C ILE A 184 1.04 11.18 10.77
N ALA A 185 2.21 11.60 10.25
CA ALA A 185 2.27 12.50 9.11
C ALA A 185 1.62 11.89 7.85
N TYR A 186 1.79 10.58 7.62
CA TYR A 186 1.09 9.86 6.56
C TYR A 186 -0.44 9.87 6.77
N VAL A 187 -0.90 9.53 7.97
CA VAL A 187 -2.32 9.51 8.35
C VAL A 187 -2.99 10.87 8.17
N GLU A 188 -2.35 11.95 8.63
CA GLU A 188 -2.85 13.32 8.46
C GLU A 188 -2.90 13.71 6.97
N THR A 189 -1.84 13.42 6.22
CA THR A 189 -1.76 13.71 4.78
C THR A 189 -2.84 12.96 3.99
N LEU A 190 -3.05 11.69 4.32
CA LEU A 190 -4.07 10.87 3.66
C LEU A 190 -5.48 11.33 4.01
N PHE A 191 -5.74 11.69 5.28
CA PHE A 191 -7.03 12.23 5.69
C PHE A 191 -7.36 13.50 4.91
N ASP A 192 -6.41 14.44 4.84
CA ASP A 192 -6.61 15.71 4.13
C ASP A 192 -6.80 15.49 2.62
N ALA A 193 -6.15 14.48 2.04
CA ALA A 193 -6.31 14.12 0.63
C ALA A 193 -7.68 13.46 0.34
N LEU A 194 -8.22 12.67 1.27
CA LEU A 194 -9.49 11.96 1.09
C LEU A 194 -10.72 12.74 1.56
N ALA A 195 -10.54 13.80 2.35
CA ALA A 195 -11.61 14.52 3.04
C ALA A 195 -12.77 14.93 2.14
N VAL A 196 -13.98 14.53 2.54
CA VAL A 196 -15.25 14.99 1.97
C VAL A 196 -15.91 15.92 2.99
N ALA A 197 -16.27 17.11 2.56
CA ALA A 197 -16.98 18.07 3.40
C ALA A 197 -18.49 18.02 3.09
N PRO A 198 -19.36 18.15 4.13
CA PRO A 198 -19.06 18.35 5.56
C PRO A 198 -18.77 17.06 6.36
N GLU A 199 -18.79 15.87 5.75
CA GLU A 199 -18.85 14.56 6.42
C GLU A 199 -17.58 14.14 7.17
N ARG A 200 -16.46 14.85 7.03
CA ARG A 200 -15.20 14.54 7.70
C ARG A 200 -15.30 14.60 9.24
N ASP A 201 -14.75 13.60 9.92
CA ASP A 201 -14.61 13.52 11.37
C ASP A 201 -13.17 13.82 11.81
N ARG A 202 -12.83 15.11 11.90
CA ARG A 202 -11.51 15.54 12.37
C ARG A 202 -11.27 15.15 13.83
N SER A 203 -12.29 15.19 14.68
CA SER A 203 -12.18 14.78 16.09
C SER A 203 -11.83 13.30 16.24
N GLY A 204 -12.44 12.42 15.44
CA GLY A 204 -12.12 11.00 15.40
C GLY A 204 -10.68 10.75 14.93
N LEU A 205 -10.20 11.51 13.94
CA LEU A 205 -8.79 11.47 13.52
C LEU A 205 -7.84 11.89 14.64
N GLU A 206 -8.12 12.99 15.33
CA GLU A 206 -7.29 13.47 16.45
C GLU A 206 -7.23 12.46 17.60
N ALA A 207 -8.35 11.80 17.91
CA ALA A 207 -8.41 10.73 18.90
C ALA A 207 -7.56 9.52 18.47
N TYR A 208 -7.68 9.10 17.22
CA TYR A 208 -6.87 8.02 16.66
C TYR A 208 -5.37 8.33 16.71
N ILE A 209 -4.96 9.52 16.28
CA ILE A 209 -3.56 9.97 16.35
C ILE A 209 -3.07 10.03 17.79
N ALA A 210 -3.89 10.47 18.74
CA ALA A 210 -3.53 10.52 20.15
C ALA A 210 -3.27 9.12 20.73
N GLU A 211 -4.10 8.13 20.37
CA GLU A 211 -3.90 6.72 20.76
C GLU A 211 -2.57 6.18 20.21
N ILE A 212 -2.32 6.39 18.93
CA ILE A 212 -1.07 5.97 18.28
C ILE A 212 0.15 6.64 18.92
N ARG A 213 0.09 7.96 19.17
CA ARG A 213 1.16 8.71 19.84
C ARG A 213 1.44 8.20 21.25
N ALA A 214 0.40 7.79 21.99
CA ALA A 214 0.54 7.24 23.34
C ALA A 214 1.28 5.89 23.38
N LEU A 215 1.40 5.19 22.25
CA LEU A 215 2.21 3.98 22.15
C LEU A 215 3.72 4.29 22.18
N GLY A 216 4.16 5.46 21.70
CA GLY A 216 5.60 5.81 21.56
C GLY A 216 6.31 4.91 20.55
N ALA A 217 7.66 4.85 20.53
CA ALA A 217 8.40 3.90 19.68
C ALA A 217 8.32 2.45 20.21
N ALA A 218 7.11 1.98 20.50
CA ALA A 218 6.82 0.68 21.09
C ALA A 218 7.00 -0.49 20.11
N ASP A 219 6.89 -1.68 20.69
CA ASP A 219 6.76 -2.98 20.04
C ASP A 219 5.83 -2.94 18.80
N PRO A 220 6.30 -3.42 17.62
CA PRO A 220 5.49 -3.55 16.40
C PRO A 220 4.10 -4.14 16.65
N ASP A 221 4.01 -5.15 17.52
CA ASP A 221 2.78 -5.89 17.77
C ASP A 221 1.71 -4.99 18.42
N ARG A 222 2.13 -4.02 19.24
CA ARG A 222 1.20 -3.05 19.86
C ARG A 222 0.62 -2.09 18.83
N TYR A 223 1.42 -1.64 17.86
CA TYR A 223 0.95 -0.81 16.76
C TYR A 223 -0.05 -1.57 15.89
N THR A 224 0.33 -2.76 15.43
CA THR A 224 -0.57 -3.66 14.69
C THR A 224 -1.88 -3.89 15.44
N HIS A 225 -1.81 -4.17 16.74
CA HIS A 225 -3.00 -4.37 17.55
C HIS A 225 -3.88 -3.12 17.65
N ALA A 226 -3.29 -1.94 17.86
CA ALA A 226 -4.03 -0.68 17.94
C ALA A 226 -4.72 -0.34 16.61
N ILE A 227 -4.01 -0.46 15.49
CA ILE A 227 -4.58 -0.23 14.15
C ILE A 227 -5.74 -1.20 13.88
N ARG A 228 -5.57 -2.49 14.16
CA ARG A 228 -6.64 -3.48 13.96
C ARG A 228 -7.83 -3.22 14.88
N SER A 229 -7.60 -2.81 16.12
CA SER A 229 -8.64 -2.47 17.07
C SER A 229 -9.44 -1.25 16.62
N ALA A 230 -8.75 -0.21 16.14
CA ALA A 230 -9.38 0.97 15.54
C ALA A 230 -10.20 0.59 14.30
N ARG A 231 -9.67 -0.27 13.41
CA ARG A 231 -10.41 -0.78 12.25
C ARG A 231 -11.66 -1.55 12.64
N ALA A 232 -11.59 -2.39 13.68
CA ALA A 232 -12.70 -3.20 14.16
C ALA A 232 -13.79 -2.37 14.87
N ALA A 233 -13.44 -1.19 15.38
CA ALA A 233 -14.39 -0.25 15.97
C ALA A 233 -15.19 0.55 14.91
N MET A 234 -14.73 0.57 13.65
CA MET A 234 -15.44 1.18 12.53
C MET A 234 -16.55 0.25 12.02
N ASP A 235 -17.53 0.81 11.31
CA ASP A 235 -18.44 0.01 10.49
C ASP A 235 -17.60 -0.93 9.60
N PRO A 236 -17.86 -2.25 9.56
CA PRO A 236 -17.04 -3.18 8.78
C PRO A 236 -17.10 -2.91 7.27
N GLY A 237 -18.17 -2.29 6.78
CA GLY A 237 -18.48 -2.19 5.36
C GLY A 237 -18.94 -3.52 4.75
N PRO A 238 -19.26 -3.53 3.45
CA PRO A 238 -19.69 -4.74 2.76
C PRO A 238 -18.52 -5.69 2.49
N MET A 239 -18.85 -6.98 2.38
CA MET A 239 -17.95 -7.95 1.80
C MET A 239 -17.85 -7.69 0.28
N LEU A 240 -16.62 -7.67 -0.24
CA LEU A 240 -16.25 -7.40 -1.62
C LEU A 240 -15.97 -8.69 -2.37
N ASP A 241 -16.25 -8.70 -3.67
CA ASP A 241 -15.75 -9.73 -4.59
C ASP A 241 -14.31 -9.41 -5.00
N CYS A 242 -13.39 -9.77 -4.12
CA CYS A 242 -11.97 -9.43 -4.26
C CYS A 242 -11.28 -10.13 -5.43
N ARG A 243 -11.78 -11.29 -5.85
CA ARG A 243 -11.29 -11.94 -7.07
C ARG A 243 -11.61 -11.10 -8.29
N THR A 244 -12.84 -10.60 -8.39
CA THR A 244 -13.24 -9.70 -9.46
C THR A 244 -12.47 -8.38 -9.40
N LEU A 245 -12.29 -7.80 -8.21
CA LEU A 245 -11.52 -6.56 -8.04
C LEU A 245 -10.04 -6.72 -8.41
N ALA A 246 -9.38 -7.82 -8.00
CA ALA A 246 -8.00 -8.12 -8.39
C ALA A 246 -7.89 -8.40 -9.90
N GLY A 247 -8.90 -9.07 -10.48
CA GLY A 247 -8.97 -9.36 -11.91
C GLY A 247 -9.02 -8.11 -12.79
N ARG A 248 -9.48 -6.96 -12.26
CA ARG A 248 -9.47 -5.65 -12.94
C ARG A 248 -8.06 -5.12 -13.20
N LEU A 249 -7.07 -5.52 -12.39
CA LEU A 249 -5.71 -4.98 -12.48
C LEU A 249 -4.89 -5.71 -13.55
N THR A 250 -4.67 -5.04 -14.67
CA THR A 250 -3.77 -5.50 -15.73
C THR A 250 -2.41 -4.81 -15.62
N MET A 251 -1.34 -5.46 -16.10
CA MET A 251 0.00 -4.86 -16.08
C MET A 251 0.08 -3.59 -16.94
N ASP A 252 -0.62 -3.56 -18.07
CA ASP A 252 -0.60 -2.43 -19.01
C ASP A 252 -1.29 -1.21 -18.41
N GLU A 253 -2.52 -1.35 -17.90
CA GLU A 253 -3.26 -0.24 -17.30
C GLU A 253 -2.59 0.29 -16.03
N VAL A 254 -2.09 -0.61 -15.16
CA VAL A 254 -1.33 -0.20 -13.97
C VAL A 254 -0.06 0.52 -14.39
N SER A 255 0.67 0.01 -15.39
CA SER A 255 1.85 0.67 -15.93
C SER A 255 1.53 2.07 -16.50
N ASP A 256 0.43 2.22 -17.24
CA ASP A 256 0.00 3.50 -17.82
C ASP A 256 -0.36 4.52 -16.75
N HIS A 257 -1.08 4.09 -15.70
CA HIS A 257 -1.36 4.91 -14.52
C HIS A 257 -0.07 5.37 -13.83
N LEU A 258 0.89 4.45 -13.63
CA LEU A 258 2.15 4.77 -12.98
C LEU A 258 2.99 5.77 -13.80
N ARG A 259 2.99 5.70 -15.14
CA ARG A 259 3.62 6.74 -15.97
C ARG A 259 2.96 8.11 -15.78
N THR A 260 1.63 8.13 -15.63
CA THR A 260 0.87 9.35 -15.40
C THR A 260 1.17 9.95 -14.03
N LEU A 261 1.34 9.11 -13.01
CA LEU A 261 1.79 9.54 -11.68
C LEU A 261 3.23 10.05 -11.70
N GLU A 262 4.14 9.31 -12.33
CA GLU A 262 5.57 9.65 -12.43
C GLU A 262 5.79 11.03 -13.07
N ALA A 263 5.02 11.36 -14.11
CA ALA A 263 5.09 12.68 -14.76
C ALA A 263 4.78 13.88 -13.85
N ARG A 264 4.32 13.66 -12.61
CA ARG A 264 4.03 14.71 -11.62
C ARG A 264 5.22 15.07 -10.72
N PHE A 265 6.34 14.33 -10.74
CA PHE A 265 7.48 14.57 -9.83
C PHE A 265 8.86 14.24 -10.40
#